data_AF-A0A368F9L8-F1
#
_entry.id   AF-A0A368F9L8-F1
#
_cell.length_a   1.000
_cell.length_b   1.000
_cell.length_c   1.000
_cell.angle_alpha   90.00
_cell.angle_beta   90.00
_cell.angle_gamma   90.00
#
_symmetry.space_group_name_H-M   'P 1'
#
loop_
_entity.id
_entity.type
_entity.pdbx_description
1 polymer ?
#
loop_
_entity_poly.entity_id
_entity_poly.type
_entity_poly.pdbx_seq_one_letter_code
_entity_poly.pdbx_strand_id
1 'polypeptide(L)'
;MVFISQIPFDKASAKCFRTLSVGEDIQRLIQSCLVSRLGEQLQEKAAEQTENVWPDKHRHVPWVVINGFSLESEQSVMDHLPYLICEWYTGDKKIPYCRSEEKKKYRMLSLNL
;
A
#
# COMPACT_ATOMS: atom_id res chain seq x y z
N MET A 1 -7.34 1.05 24.27
CA MET A 1 -7.90 2.02 23.31
C MET A 1 -6.74 2.90 22.86
N VAL A 2 -6.15 2.65 21.69
CA VAL A 2 -5.05 3.47 21.16
C VAL A 2 -5.70 4.71 20.56
N PHE A 3 -5.58 5.85 21.23
CA PHE A 3 -5.97 7.15 20.67
C PHE A 3 -4.94 7.54 19.60
N ILE A 4 -5.21 7.18 18.34
CA ILE A 4 -4.52 7.80 17.21
C ILE A 4 -4.93 9.27 17.23
N SER A 5 -3.99 10.17 17.55
CA SER A 5 -4.21 11.60 17.38
C SER A 5 -4.47 11.86 15.90
N GLN A 6 -5.73 12.08 15.52
CA GLN A 6 -6.07 12.34 14.12
C GLN A 6 -5.51 13.70 13.73
N ILE A 7 -4.52 13.71 12.83
CA ILE A 7 -4.03 14.92 12.21
C ILE A 7 -5.05 15.29 11.13
N PRO A 8 -5.63 16.50 11.14
CA PRO A 8 -6.49 16.97 10.07
C PRO A 8 -5.83 16.83 8.69
N PHE A 9 -6.60 16.39 7.70
CA PHE A 9 -6.09 16.09 6.37
C PHE A 9 -5.35 17.28 5.72
N ASP A 10 -5.88 18.49 5.88
CA ASP A 10 -5.27 19.74 5.41
C ASP A 10 -3.89 19.98 6.04
N LYS A 11 -3.76 19.75 7.36
CA LYS A 11 -2.49 19.89 8.09
C LYS A 11 -1.47 18.83 7.64
N ALA A 12 -1.92 17.60 7.44
CA ALA A 12 -1.09 16.52 6.93
C ALA A 12 -0.62 16.81 5.50
N SER A 13 -1.54 17.21 4.61
CA SER A 13 -1.26 17.56 3.21
C SER A 13 -0.26 18.70 3.12
N ALA A 14 -0.44 19.78 3.89
CA ALA A 14 0.48 20.91 3.90
C ALA A 14 1.89 20.51 4.39
N LYS A 15 1.98 19.61 5.37
CA LYS A 15 3.27 19.05 5.81
C LYS A 15 3.92 18.25 4.68
N CYS A 16 3.17 17.37 4.02
CA CYS A 16 3.68 16.54 2.93
C CYS A 16 4.15 17.38 1.73
N PHE A 17 3.40 18.41 1.33
CA PHE A 17 3.82 19.30 0.23
C PHE A 17 5.15 19.98 0.51
N ARG A 18 5.38 20.44 1.75
CA ARG A 18 6.68 21.02 2.15
C ARG A 18 7.78 19.97 2.17
N THR A 19 7.55 18.82 2.80
CA THR A 19 8.55 17.75 2.92
C THR A 19 9.01 17.24 1.56
N LEU A 20 8.08 17.11 0.61
CA LEU A 20 8.37 16.62 -0.75
C LEU A 20 8.73 17.75 -1.72
N SER A 21 8.80 19.00 -1.26
CA SER A 21 9.12 20.19 -2.08
C SER A 21 8.23 20.32 -3.33
N VAL A 22 6.92 20.09 -3.17
CA VAL A 22 5.95 20.20 -4.28
C VAL A 22 5.72 21.68 -4.62
N GLY A 23 5.83 22.06 -5.90
CA GLY A 23 5.63 23.45 -6.35
C GLY A 23 4.21 23.98 -6.11
N GLU A 24 4.07 25.30 -5.90
CA GLU A 24 2.76 25.92 -5.59
C GLU A 24 1.71 25.70 -6.68
N ASP A 25 2.13 25.72 -7.94
CA ASP A 25 1.29 25.43 -9.11
C ASP A 25 0.72 24.01 -9.03
N ILE A 26 1.57 23.01 -8.73
CA ILE A 26 1.15 21.62 -8.56
C ILE A 26 0.27 21.45 -7.32
N GLN A 27 0.58 22.13 -6.22
CA GLN A 27 -0.27 22.11 -5.02
C GLN A 27 -1.68 22.63 -5.33
N ARG A 28 -1.79 23.75 -6.05
CA ARG A 28 -3.08 24.31 -6.50
C ARG A 28 -3.82 23.33 -7.40
N LEU A 29 -3.13 22.69 -8.34
CA LEU A 29 -3.73 21.66 -9.20
C LEU A 29 -4.28 20.49 -8.38
N ILE A 30 -3.50 19.93 -7.45
CA ILE A 30 -3.94 18.85 -6.56
C ILE A 30 -5.15 19.28 -5.74
N GLN A 31 -5.10 20.43 -5.08
CA GLN A 31 -6.20 20.94 -4.25
C GLN A 31 -7.48 21.17 -5.07
N SER A 32 -7.36 21.74 -6.27
CA SER A 32 -8.51 21.93 -7.16
C SER A 32 -9.09 20.60 -7.65
N CYS A 33 -8.24 19.58 -7.85
CA CYS A 33 -8.67 18.26 -8.29
C CYS A 33 -9.62 17.61 -7.26
N LEU A 34 -9.35 17.78 -5.96
CA LEU A 34 -10.11 17.18 -4.86
C LEU A 34 -11.61 17.48 -4.88
N VAL A 35 -12.02 18.59 -5.49
CA VAL A 35 -13.41 19.06 -5.57
C VAL A 35 -13.92 19.19 -7.00
N SER A 36 -13.19 18.61 -7.96
CA SER A 36 -13.52 18.68 -9.39
C SER A 36 -14.14 17.38 -9.90
N ARG A 37 -14.76 17.44 -11.09
CA ARG A 37 -15.22 16.26 -11.83
C ARG A 37 -14.09 15.25 -12.09
N LEU A 38 -12.85 15.71 -12.29
CA LEU A 38 -11.72 14.80 -12.45
C LEU A 38 -11.46 14.01 -11.16
N GLY A 39 -11.55 14.66 -10.00
CA GLY A 39 -11.42 14.00 -8.69
C GLY A 39 -12.49 12.93 -8.47
N GLU A 40 -13.74 13.25 -8.81
CA GLU A 40 -14.87 12.31 -8.78
C GLU A 40 -14.60 11.09 -9.67
N GLN A 41 -14.22 11.29 -10.93
CA GLN A 41 -13.91 10.19 -11.86
C GLN A 41 -12.75 9.30 -11.40
N LEU A 42 -11.75 9.88 -10.73
CA LEU A 42 -10.66 9.11 -10.15
C LEU A 42 -11.13 8.27 -8.96
N GLN A 43 -12.06 8.76 -8.16
CA GLN A 43 -12.68 8.00 -7.07
C GLN A 43 -13.58 6.87 -7.61
N GLU A 44 -14.38 7.13 -8.64
CA GLU A 44 -15.19 6.11 -9.32
C GLU A 44 -14.31 4.98 -9.85
N LYS A 45 -13.23 5.32 -10.55
CA LYS A 45 -12.27 4.33 -11.06
C LYS A 45 -11.63 3.50 -9.94
N ALA A 46 -11.28 4.13 -8.81
CA ALA A 46 -10.75 3.41 -7.66
C ALA A 46 -11.81 2.49 -7.00
N ALA A 47 -13.07 2.92 -6.97
CA ALA A 47 -14.18 2.10 -6.49
C ALA A 47 -14.40 0.87 -7.39
N GLU A 48 -14.42 1.06 -8.71
CA GLU A 48 -14.50 -0.04 -9.68
C GLU A 48 -13.33 -1.03 -9.51
N GLN A 49 -12.10 -0.54 -9.33
CA GLN A 49 -10.95 -1.41 -9.07
C GLN A 49 -11.11 -2.21 -7.77
N THR A 50 -11.65 -1.58 -6.72
CA THR A 50 -11.88 -2.23 -5.42
C THR A 50 -12.98 -3.29 -5.51
N GLU A 51 -14.06 -3.03 -6.25
CA GLU A 51 -15.15 -3.98 -6.46
C GLU A 51 -14.72 -5.18 -7.32
N ASN A 52 -13.84 -4.94 -8.28
CA ASN A 52 -13.38 -5.94 -9.24
C ASN A 52 -12.12 -6.72 -8.82
N VAL A 53 -11.66 -6.59 -7.57
CA VAL A 53 -10.60 -7.47 -7.05
C VAL A 53 -11.00 -8.95 -7.15
N TRP A 54 -10.01 -9.80 -7.38
CA TRP A 54 -10.18 -11.23 -7.68
C TRP A 54 -8.97 -12.04 -7.18
N PRO A 55 -9.11 -13.31 -6.75
CA PRO A 55 -10.35 -14.08 -6.66
C PRO A 55 -11.26 -13.69 -5.50
N ASP A 56 -10.68 -13.33 -4.35
CA ASP A 56 -11.45 -13.02 -3.15
C ASP A 56 -11.80 -11.54 -3.10
N LYS A 57 -13.00 -11.22 -2.61
CA LYS A 57 -13.50 -9.85 -2.52
C LYS A 57 -12.96 -9.10 -1.31
N HIS A 58 -12.73 -7.80 -1.46
CA HIS A 58 -12.34 -6.90 -0.39
C HIS A 58 -13.39 -6.86 0.74
N ARG A 59 -13.00 -7.21 1.97
CA ARG A 59 -13.91 -7.25 3.14
C ARG A 59 -13.56 -6.28 4.27
N HIS A 60 -12.32 -5.82 4.33
CA HIS A 60 -11.81 -4.94 5.37
C HIS A 60 -10.61 -4.16 4.83
N VAL A 61 -10.24 -3.10 5.56
CA VAL A 61 -9.02 -2.34 5.25
C VAL A 61 -7.99 -2.56 6.35
N PRO A 62 -6.69 -2.50 6.03
CA PRO A 62 -6.12 -2.54 4.67
C PRO A 62 -6.37 -3.88 3.95
N TRP A 63 -6.35 -3.86 2.61
CA TRP A 63 -6.48 -5.05 1.76
C TRP A 63 -5.43 -4.98 0.65
N VAL A 64 -4.66 -6.05 0.50
CA VAL A 64 -3.49 -6.09 -0.40
C VAL A 64 -3.80 -6.95 -1.61
N VAL A 65 -3.53 -6.39 -2.80
CA VAL A 65 -3.60 -7.08 -4.09
C VAL A 65 -2.19 -7.18 -4.66
N ILE A 66 -1.74 -8.40 -4.96
CA ILE A 66 -0.40 -8.67 -5.52
C ILE A 66 -0.56 -9.28 -6.90
N ASN A 67 0.06 -8.67 -7.91
CA ASN A 67 0.01 -9.14 -9.30
C ASN A 67 -1.42 -9.37 -9.83
N GLY A 68 -2.39 -8.58 -9.33
CA GLY A 68 -3.81 -8.72 -9.67
C GLY A 68 -4.58 -9.79 -8.88
N PHE A 69 -3.91 -10.52 -7.98
CA PHE A 69 -4.52 -11.53 -7.12
C PHE A 69 -4.79 -10.98 -5.71
N SER A 70 -6.00 -11.22 -5.25
CA SER A 70 -6.59 -10.84 -3.97
C SER A 70 -6.94 -12.13 -3.25
N LEU A 71 -6.03 -12.61 -2.41
CA LEU A 71 -6.18 -13.85 -1.66
C LEU A 71 -6.45 -13.53 -0.21
N GLU A 72 -7.58 -14.01 0.31
CA GLU A 72 -7.97 -13.71 1.68
C GLU A 72 -7.06 -14.36 2.72
N SER A 73 -6.60 -15.59 2.45
CA SER A 73 -5.64 -16.29 3.29
C SER A 73 -4.38 -15.46 3.56
N GLU A 74 -4.01 -14.64 2.57
CA GLU A 74 -2.79 -13.83 2.60
C GLU A 74 -3.00 -12.43 3.21
N GLN A 75 -4.23 -12.05 3.58
CA GLN A 75 -4.46 -10.73 4.21
C GLN A 75 -3.94 -10.69 5.66
N SER A 76 -3.82 -11.85 6.30
CA SER A 76 -3.25 -11.97 7.64
C SER A 76 -1.72 -11.85 7.67
N VAL A 77 -1.05 -11.98 6.52
CA VAL A 77 0.43 -11.97 6.44
C VAL A 77 1.00 -10.62 6.03
N MET A 78 0.26 -9.52 6.29
CA MET A 78 0.73 -8.16 6.01
C MET A 78 2.07 -7.84 6.68
N ASP A 79 2.33 -8.35 7.87
CA ASP A 79 3.61 -8.17 8.57
C ASP A 79 4.77 -8.89 7.85
N HIS A 80 4.46 -9.87 6.99
CA HIS A 80 5.42 -10.60 6.15
C HIS A 80 5.50 -10.06 4.71
N LEU A 81 4.76 -8.98 4.38
CA LEU A 81 4.75 -8.42 3.03
C LEU A 81 6.15 -8.10 2.48
N PRO A 82 7.11 -7.55 3.25
CA PRO A 82 8.47 -7.31 2.75
C PRO A 82 9.18 -8.60 2.30
N TYR A 83 8.96 -9.70 3.03
CA TYR A 83 9.50 -11.01 2.67
C TYR A 83 8.81 -11.58 1.41
N LEU A 84 7.48 -11.50 1.33
CA LEU A 84 6.72 -12.01 0.18
C LEU A 84 7.09 -11.29 -1.12
N ILE A 85 7.27 -9.97 -1.08
CA ILE A 85 7.75 -9.18 -2.23
C ILE A 85 9.12 -9.69 -2.70
N CYS A 86 10.00 -10.06 -1.77
CA CYS A 86 11.31 -10.62 -2.10
C CYS A 86 11.24 -12.01 -2.73
N GLU A 87 10.37 -12.90 -2.23
CA GLU A 87 10.16 -14.23 -2.82
C GLU A 87 9.54 -14.17 -4.22
N TRP A 88 8.65 -13.20 -4.48
CA TRP A 88 8.03 -13.01 -5.80
C TRP A 88 8.88 -12.22 -6.79
N TYR A 89 10.01 -11.65 -6.35
CA TYR A 89 10.90 -10.89 -7.23
C TYR A 89 11.66 -11.83 -8.18
N THR A 90 11.33 -11.77 -9.46
CA THR A 90 11.96 -12.59 -10.52
C THR A 90 13.04 -11.86 -11.31
N GLY A 91 13.41 -10.63 -10.89
CA GLY A 91 14.43 -9.85 -11.57
C GLY A 91 15.85 -10.34 -11.29
N ASP A 92 16.78 -9.95 -12.16
CA ASP A 92 18.19 -10.34 -12.13
C ASP A 92 19.01 -9.55 -11.09
N LYS A 93 18.52 -8.38 -10.66
CA LYS A 93 19.24 -7.52 -9.72
C LYS A 93 19.10 -8.04 -8.30
N LYS A 94 20.23 -8.39 -7.69
CA LYS A 94 20.28 -8.77 -6.28
C LYS A 94 19.89 -7.60 -5.37
N ILE A 95 18.77 -7.73 -4.68
CA ILE A 95 18.32 -6.76 -3.68
C ILE A 95 18.94 -7.14 -2.31
N PRO A 96 19.82 -6.31 -1.71
CA PRO A 96 20.46 -6.62 -0.43
C PRO A 96 19.48 -6.94 0.71
N TYR A 97 18.35 -6.22 0.75
CA TYR A 97 17.28 -6.44 1.72
C TYR A 97 16.67 -7.86 1.63
N CYS A 98 16.42 -8.35 0.42
CA CYS A 98 15.85 -9.69 0.23
C CYS A 98 16.76 -10.80 0.76
N ARG A 99 18.08 -10.64 0.63
CA ARG A 99 19.07 -11.57 1.21
C ARG A 99 19.03 -11.64 2.73
N SER A 100 18.62 -10.57 3.43
CA SER A 100 18.46 -10.60 4.88
C SER A 100 17.14 -11.21 5.33
N GLU A 101 16.08 -11.08 4.53
CA GLU A 101 14.76 -11.66 4.84
C GLU A 101 14.72 -13.18 4.60
N GLU A 102 15.38 -13.69 3.55
CA GLU A 102 15.54 -15.13 3.30
C GLU A 102 16.14 -15.89 4.51
N LYS A 103 17.05 -15.26 5.27
CA LYS A 103 17.66 -15.88 6.46
C LYS A 103 16.68 -16.03 7.63
N LYS A 104 15.61 -15.25 7.67
CA LYS A 104 14.55 -15.34 8.70
C LYS A 104 13.57 -16.47 8.41
N LYS A 105 13.31 -16.76 7.12
CA LYS A 105 12.50 -17.91 6.64
C LYS A 105 12.96 -19.23 7.27
N TYR A 106 14.27 -19.51 7.21
CA TYR A 106 14.83 -20.75 7.76
C TYR A 106 14.72 -20.84 9.28
N ARG A 107 14.78 -19.73 10.02
CA ARG A 107 14.57 -19.73 11.48
C ARG A 107 13.11 -19.96 11.87
N MET A 108 12.18 -19.37 11.12
CA MET A 108 10.75 -19.49 11.41
C MET A 108 10.25 -20.90 11.10
N LEU A 109 10.71 -21.51 9.99
CA LEU A 109 10.39 -22.89 9.64
C LEU A 109 11.08 -23.92 10.56
N SER A 110 12.29 -23.63 11.06
CA SER A 110 13.02 -24.53 11.98
C SER A 110 12.52 -24.49 13.44
N LEU A 111 11.66 -23.54 13.81
CA LEU A 111 11.06 -23.46 15.15
C LEU A 111 9.67 -24.10 15.22
N ASN A 112 9.11 -24.50 14.08
CA ASN A 112 7.83 -25.17 13.94
C ASN A 112 7.98 -26.67 13.57
N LEU A 113 9.18 -27.23 13.77
CA LEU A 113 9.53 -28.65 13.60
C LEU A 113 10.05 -29.22 14.93
#